data_AF-A0A2M6Y6D7-F1
#
_entry.id   AF-A0A2M6Y6D7-F1
#
_cell.length_a   1.000
_cell.length_b   1.000
_cell.length_c   1.000
_cell.angle_alpha   90.00
_cell.angle_beta   90.00
_cell.angle_gamma   90.00
#
_symmetry.space_group_name_H-M   'P 1'
#
loop_
_entity.id
_entity.type
_entity.pdbx_description
1 polymer ?
#
loop_
_entity_poly.entity_id
_entity_poly.type
_entity_poly.pdbx_seq_one_letter_code
_entity_poly.pdbx_strand_id
1 'polypeptide(L)'
;MNIFRAWRKGAVLLQTLVVALLLSYISVMIMSWVLQRYSLATRVYRKNVSMAHNSGYAMMQFAKWNTGTPSGTSGTLDGKTVTMTVGGATQMTVTTDPNQE
;
A
#
# COMPACT_ATOMS: atom_id res chain seq x y z
N MET A 1 6.38 -67.12 -23.12
CA MET A 1 5.37 -66.07 -23.44
C MET A 1 5.02 -65.21 -22.20
N ASN A 2 6.01 -64.78 -21.38
CA ASN A 2 5.77 -64.04 -20.12
C ASN A 2 6.45 -62.65 -20.06
N ILE A 3 7.33 -62.33 -21.01
CA ILE A 3 8.09 -61.07 -21.05
C ILE A 3 7.20 -59.84 -21.26
N PHE A 4 6.17 -59.94 -22.12
CA PHE A 4 5.23 -58.84 -22.35
C PHE A 4 4.39 -58.47 -21.11
N ARG A 5 4.17 -59.41 -20.16
CA ARG A 5 3.47 -59.11 -18.89
C ARG A 5 4.37 -58.36 -17.90
N ALA A 6 5.66 -58.66 -17.85
CA ALA A 6 6.61 -57.97 -16.97
C ALA A 6 6.83 -56.51 -17.41
N TRP A 7 6.93 -56.27 -18.71
CA TRP A 7 7.07 -54.92 -19.27
C TRP A 7 5.84 -54.02 -19.03
N ARG A 8 4.62 -54.59 -19.12
CA ARG A 8 3.40 -53.85 -18.77
C ARG A 8 3.35 -53.46 -17.29
N LYS A 9 3.77 -54.34 -16.37
CA LYS A 9 3.81 -54.02 -14.94
C LYS A 9 4.86 -52.94 -14.62
N GLY A 10 6.02 -52.99 -15.27
CA GLY A 10 7.05 -51.94 -15.15
C GLY A 10 6.57 -50.58 -15.65
N ALA A 11 5.85 -50.54 -16.79
CA ALA A 11 5.29 -49.30 -17.32
C ALA A 11 4.27 -48.65 -16.37
N VAL A 12 3.41 -49.45 -15.72
CA VAL A 12 2.42 -48.94 -14.76
C VAL A 12 3.11 -48.38 -13.50
N LEU A 13 4.17 -49.04 -13.01
CA LEU A 13 4.97 -48.55 -11.89
C LEU A 13 5.70 -47.23 -12.23
N LEU A 14 6.24 -47.12 -13.44
CA LEU A 14 6.86 -45.88 -13.91
C LEU A 14 5.82 -44.76 -14.02
N GLN A 15 4.64 -45.06 -14.55
CA GLN A 15 3.56 -44.09 -14.71
C GLN A 15 3.12 -43.50 -13.37
N THR A 16 2.89 -44.33 -12.35
CA THR A 16 2.48 -43.82 -11.03
C THR A 16 3.58 -42.99 -10.37
N LEU A 17 4.86 -43.35 -10.55
CA LEU A 17 5.99 -42.58 -10.06
C LEU A 17 6.08 -41.20 -10.73
N VAL A 18 5.93 -41.15 -12.05
CA VAL A 18 5.93 -39.88 -12.79
C VAL A 18 4.76 -39.00 -12.37
N VAL A 19 3.56 -39.57 -12.22
CA VAL A 19 2.38 -38.83 -11.77
C VAL A 19 2.56 -38.30 -10.35
N ALA A 20 3.15 -39.06 -9.43
CA ALA A 20 3.45 -38.60 -8.08
C ALA A 20 4.46 -37.44 -8.06
N LEU A 21 5.48 -37.50 -8.92
CA LEU A 21 6.46 -36.42 -9.08
C LEU A 21 5.83 -35.14 -9.63
N LEU A 22 4.96 -35.26 -10.65
CA LEU A 22 4.24 -34.12 -11.21
C LEU A 22 3.30 -33.49 -10.18
N LEU A 23 2.58 -34.30 -9.41
CA LEU A 23 1.72 -33.79 -8.33
C LEU A 23 2.52 -33.05 -7.26
N SER A 24 3.68 -33.61 -6.87
CA SER A 24 4.58 -32.97 -5.90
C SER A 24 5.09 -31.63 -6.42
N TYR A 25 5.50 -31.55 -7.69
CA TYR A 25 5.97 -30.32 -8.32
C TYR A 25 4.89 -29.24 -8.35
N ILE A 26 3.66 -29.59 -8.73
CA ILE A 26 2.51 -28.67 -8.75
C ILE A 26 2.21 -28.14 -7.33
N SER A 27 2.26 -29.02 -6.32
CA SER A 27 2.04 -28.63 -4.92
C SER A 27 3.04 -27.56 -4.45
N VAL A 28 4.32 -27.73 -4.77
CA VAL A 28 5.38 -26.76 -4.41
C VAL A 28 5.16 -25.43 -5.14
N MET A 29 4.80 -25.47 -6.43
CA MET A 29 4.50 -24.27 -7.21
C MET A 29 3.35 -23.47 -6.58
N ILE A 30 2.25 -24.13 -6.21
CA ILE A 30 1.11 -23.48 -5.56
C ILE A 30 1.53 -22.84 -4.22
N MET A 31 2.27 -23.56 -3.38
CA MET A 31 2.75 -23.02 -2.10
C MET A 31 3.62 -21.78 -2.30
N SER A 32 4.53 -21.80 -3.28
CA SER A 32 5.40 -20.66 -3.58
C SER A 32 4.62 -19.42 -4.05
N TRP A 33 3.59 -19.62 -4.88
CA TRP A 33 2.72 -18.54 -5.37
C TRP A 33 1.90 -17.91 -4.24
N VAL A 34 1.37 -18.74 -3.35
CA VAL A 34 0.64 -18.31 -2.17
C VAL A 34 1.54 -17.50 -1.24
N LEU A 35 2.75 -17.98 -0.96
CA LEU A 35 3.71 -17.27 -0.11
C LEU A 35 4.08 -15.90 -0.68
N GLN A 36 4.28 -15.81 -2.00
CA GLN A 36 4.54 -14.53 -2.68
C GLN A 36 3.40 -13.54 -2.49
N ARG A 37 2.14 -13.97 -2.71
CA ARG A 37 0.95 -13.11 -2.52
C ARG A 37 0.82 -12.62 -1.08
N TYR A 38 1.01 -13.49 -0.08
CA TYR A 38 0.99 -13.10 1.33
C TYR A 38 2.14 -12.14 1.69
N SER A 39 3.33 -12.37 1.14
CA SER A 39 4.48 -11.46 1.37
C SER A 39 4.25 -10.06 0.79
N LEU A 40 3.56 -9.96 -0.35
CA LEU A 40 3.21 -8.68 -0.95
C LEU A 40 2.11 -7.98 -0.15
N ALA A 41 1.06 -8.69 0.26
CA ALA A 41 -0.02 -8.14 1.08
C ALA A 41 0.49 -7.59 2.42
N THR A 42 1.38 -8.30 3.10
CA THR A 42 1.96 -7.84 4.38
C THR A 42 2.83 -6.58 4.21
N ARG A 43 3.60 -6.48 3.12
CA ARG A 43 4.38 -5.26 2.80
C ARG A 43 3.47 -4.07 2.54
N VAL A 44 2.40 -4.27 1.75
CA VAL A 44 1.42 -3.22 1.46
C VAL A 44 0.69 -2.77 2.73
N TYR A 45 0.27 -3.72 3.58
CA TYR A 45 -0.37 -3.40 4.86
C TYR A 45 0.53 -2.53 5.75
N ARG A 46 1.80 -2.92 5.93
CA ARG A 46 2.77 -2.13 6.72
C ARG A 46 2.98 -0.73 6.13
N LYS A 47 3.08 -0.60 4.81
CA LYS A 47 3.20 0.69 4.13
C LYS A 47 1.97 1.57 4.41
N ASN A 48 0.77 1.02 4.27
CA ASN A 48 -0.47 1.76 4.46
C ASN A 48 -0.67 2.22 5.91
N VAL A 49 -0.34 1.38 6.89
CA VAL A 49 -0.39 1.75 8.31
C VAL A 49 0.58 2.89 8.62
N SER A 50 1.82 2.82 8.12
CA SER A 50 2.81 3.89 8.31
C SER A 50 2.36 5.20 7.66
N MET A 51 1.79 5.14 6.45
CA MET A 51 1.25 6.31 5.77
C MET A 51 0.08 6.93 6.53
N ALA A 52 -0.88 6.12 6.99
CA ALA A 52 -2.04 6.58 7.75
C ALA A 52 -1.64 7.22 9.09
N HIS A 53 -0.68 6.63 9.81
CA HIS A 53 -0.14 7.24 11.01
C HIS A 53 0.57 8.56 10.72
N ASN A 54 1.43 8.62 9.69
CA ASN A 54 2.14 9.84 9.34
C ASN A 54 1.18 10.98 8.96
N SER A 55 0.13 10.68 8.17
CA SER A 55 -0.91 11.66 7.87
C SER A 55 -1.70 12.08 9.11
N GLY A 56 -2.05 11.15 10.00
CA GLY A 56 -2.76 11.45 11.24
C GLY A 56 -1.96 12.34 12.18
N TYR A 57 -0.67 12.04 12.38
CA TYR A 57 0.23 12.87 13.19
C TYR A 57 0.47 14.25 12.56
N ALA A 58 0.62 14.33 11.24
CA ALA A 58 0.76 15.60 10.53
C ALA A 58 -0.49 16.46 10.66
N MET A 59 -1.69 15.89 10.51
CA MET A 59 -2.95 16.61 10.71
C MET A 59 -3.14 17.06 12.15
N MET A 60 -2.78 16.22 13.13
CA MET A 60 -2.84 16.61 14.55
C MET A 60 -1.87 17.75 14.87
N GLN A 61 -0.65 17.71 14.35
CA GLN A 61 0.30 18.80 14.56
C GLN A 61 -0.10 20.08 13.82
N PHE A 62 -0.63 19.96 12.61
CA PHE A 62 -1.19 21.10 11.89
C PHE A 62 -2.36 21.74 12.66
N ALA A 63 -3.27 20.93 13.21
CA ALA A 63 -4.36 21.42 14.04
C ALA A 63 -3.84 22.14 15.30
N LYS A 64 -2.86 21.55 16.00
CA LYS A 64 -2.25 22.16 17.20
C LYS A 64 -1.45 23.44 16.91
N TRP A 65 -0.80 23.53 15.75
CA TRP A 65 -0.14 24.77 15.33
C TRP A 65 -1.16 25.86 14.99
N ASN A 66 -2.30 25.48 14.40
CA ASN A 66 -3.35 26.40 13.99
C ASN A 66 -4.36 26.76 15.12
N THR A 67 -4.29 26.15 16.31
CA THR A 67 -5.15 26.52 17.45
C THR A 67 -4.85 27.89 18.06
N GLY A 68 -3.74 28.54 17.68
CA GLY A 68 -3.32 29.84 18.19
C GLY A 68 -3.46 31.00 17.21
N THR A 69 -3.85 30.76 15.96
CA THR A 69 -3.94 31.80 14.92
C THR A 69 -5.26 32.55 15.04
N PRO A 70 -5.27 33.85 15.40
CA PRO A 70 -6.51 34.62 15.47
C PRO A 70 -7.16 34.65 14.09
N SER A 71 -8.45 34.28 14.02
CA SER A 71 -9.24 34.44 12.80
C SER A 71 -9.23 35.90 12.36
N GLY A 72 -8.76 36.19 11.15
CA GLY A 72 -8.72 37.55 10.60
C GLY A 72 -7.38 38.29 10.79
N THR A 73 -6.28 37.58 11.01
CA THR A 73 -4.95 38.20 11.03
C THR A 73 -4.49 38.52 9.61
N SER A 74 -4.12 39.78 9.36
CA SER A 74 -3.46 40.23 8.14
C SER A 74 -1.98 40.48 8.41
N GLY A 75 -1.13 40.12 7.46
CA GLY A 75 0.31 40.34 7.53
C GLY A 75 0.90 40.63 6.15
N THR A 76 1.97 41.42 6.09
CA THR A 76 2.62 41.77 4.84
C THR A 76 3.72 40.76 4.53
N LEU A 77 3.63 40.11 3.36
CA LEU A 77 4.68 39.25 2.81
C LEU A 77 5.08 39.82 1.45
N ASP A 78 6.37 40.12 1.25
CA ASP A 78 6.90 40.71 0.00
C ASP A 78 6.11 41.92 -0.51
N GLY A 79 5.76 42.85 0.39
CA GLY A 79 5.03 44.07 0.05
C GLY A 79 3.54 43.87 -0.24
N LYS A 80 3.03 42.64 -0.16
CA LYS A 80 1.61 42.33 -0.39
C LYS A 80 0.92 41.98 0.92
N THR A 81 -0.26 42.58 1.13
CA THR A 81 -1.10 42.29 2.29
C THR A 81 -1.77 40.93 2.10
N VAL A 82 -1.40 39.96 2.92
CA VAL A 82 -2.02 38.65 2.97
C VAL A 82 -2.97 38.61 4.16
N THR A 83 -4.26 38.43 3.87
CA THR A 83 -5.30 38.30 4.91
C THR A 83 -5.67 36.84 5.08
N MET A 84 -5.51 36.30 6.30
CA MET A 84 -5.96 34.94 6.61
C MET A 84 -7.37 34.97 7.21
N THR A 85 -8.34 34.43 6.47
CA THR A 85 -9.67 34.11 6.99
C THR A 85 -9.73 32.63 7.34
N VAL A 86 -9.67 32.31 8.63
CA VAL A 86 -9.81 30.92 9.11
C VAL A 86 -11.29 30.65 9.39
N GLY A 87 -11.97 30.03 8.41
CA GLY A 87 -13.33 29.54 8.57
C GLY A 87 -13.34 28.17 9.27
N GLY A 88 -13.60 28.15 10.58
CA GLY A 88 -14.28 27.04 11.27
C GLY A 88 -13.72 25.61 11.19
N ALA A 89 -12.48 25.42 10.75
CA ALA A 89 -11.81 24.13 10.51
C ALA A 89 -11.99 23.55 9.10
N THR A 90 -10.86 23.08 8.56
CA THR A 90 -10.69 22.26 7.34
C THR A 90 -10.65 22.96 5.97
N GLN A 91 -10.53 24.29 5.88
CA GLN A 91 -10.07 24.90 4.63
C GLN A 91 -9.36 26.23 4.87
N MET A 92 -8.16 26.37 4.29
CA MET A 92 -7.40 27.61 4.24
C MET A 92 -7.45 28.11 2.80
N THR A 93 -8.19 29.18 2.56
CA THR A 93 -8.19 29.88 1.27
C THR A 93 -7.26 31.08 1.41
N VAL A 94 -6.09 31.01 0.79
CA VAL A 94 -5.17 32.14 0.69
C VAL A 94 -5.53 32.91 -0.58
N THR A 95 -6.21 34.03 -0.41
CA THR A 95 -6.46 34.97 -1.51
C THR A 95 -5.42 36.07 -1.43
N THR A 96 -4.51 36.12 -2.39
CA THR A 96 -3.66 37.30 -2.61
C THR A 96 -4.44 38.26 -3.49
N ASP A 97 -4.70 39.48 -3.01
CA ASP A 97 -5.28 40.53 -3.86
C ASP A 97 -4.20 41.01 -4.83
N PRO A 98 -4.36 40.85 -6.16
CA PRO A 98 -3.37 41.31 -7.12
C PRO A 98 -3.39 42.83 -7.34
N ASN A 99 -4.30 43.59 -6.71
CA ASN A 99 -4.52 45.01 -7.01
C ASN A 99 -4.03 45.99 -5.92
N GLN A 100 -2.93 45.68 -5.23
CA GLN A 100 -2.26 46.65 -4.35
C GLN A 100 -0.89 46.97 -4.94
N GLU A 101 -0.87 47.94 -5.87
CA GLU A 101 0.30 48.78 -6.17
C GLU A 101 0.45 49.86 -5.09
#